data_AF-A0A2S7NXF8-F1
#
_entry.id   AF-A0A2S7NXF8-F1
#
_cell.length_a   1.000
_cell.length_b   1.000
_cell.length_c   1.000
_cell.angle_alpha   90.00
_cell.angle_beta   90.00
_cell.angle_gamma   90.00
#
_symmetry.space_group_name_H-M   'P 1'
#
loop_
_entity.id
_entity.type
_entity.pdbx_description
1 polymer ?
#
loop_
_entity_poly.entity_id
_entity_poly.type
_entity_poly.pdbx_seq_one_letter_code
_entity_poly.pdbx_strand_id
1 'polypeptide(L)'
;MVKLKVAFRNKSDKPISFLRWSTPFDPRAVPSGVFEFKSTATGELAPCLNLKLNRKMPESGTYDGEDIEHIDAGGETSKQIEIKAPEVVLSKGEKGDFESEGVEVEIA
;
A
#
# COMPACT_ATOMS: atom_id res chain seq x y z
N MET A 1 -7.05 -15.25 -0.33
CA MET A 1 -6.65 -14.04 -1.07
C MET A 1 -7.51 -12.92 -0.57
N VAL A 2 -6.89 -11.84 -0.11
CA VAL A 2 -7.58 -10.70 0.50
C VAL A 2 -7.54 -9.54 -0.48
N LYS A 3 -8.64 -8.80 -0.62
CA LYS A 3 -8.71 -7.62 -1.50
C LYS A 3 -9.01 -6.39 -0.66
N LEU A 4 -8.06 -5.46 -0.61
CA LEU A 4 -8.20 -4.21 0.10
C LEU A 4 -8.49 -3.09 -0.90
N LYS A 5 -9.57 -2.32 -0.70
CA LYS A 5 -9.79 -1.07 -1.43
C LYS A 5 -9.12 0.05 -0.65
N VAL A 6 -8.24 0.80 -1.30
CA VAL A 6 -7.63 2.00 -0.73
C VAL A 6 -8.02 3.20 -1.57
N ALA A 7 -8.39 4.29 -0.92
CA ALA A 7 -8.72 5.55 -1.57
C ALA A 7 -7.91 6.70 -0.97
N PHE A 8 -7.45 7.59 -1.86
CA PHE A 8 -6.89 8.88 -1.51
C PHE A 8 -7.84 9.97 -1.96
N ARG A 9 -8.22 10.85 -1.03
CA ARG A 9 -9.00 12.04 -1.32
C ARG A 9 -8.14 13.28 -1.13
N ASN A 10 -8.07 14.11 -2.16
CA ASN A 10 -7.46 15.42 -2.10
C ASN A 10 -8.47 16.41 -1.51
N LYS A 11 -8.23 16.87 -0.28
CA LYS A 11 -9.10 17.86 0.37
C LYS A 11 -8.72 19.30 0.03
N SER A 12 -7.63 19.50 -0.68
CA SER A 12 -7.16 20.82 -1.12
C SER A 12 -8.04 21.39 -2.23
N ASP A 13 -8.03 22.72 -2.32
CA ASP A 13 -8.58 23.49 -3.42
C ASP A 13 -7.66 23.54 -4.66
N LYS A 14 -6.50 22.89 -4.58
CA LYS A 14 -5.51 22.78 -5.65
C LYS A 14 -5.27 21.33 -6.04
N PRO A 15 -4.91 21.05 -7.31
CA PRO A 15 -4.48 19.73 -7.71
C PRO A 15 -3.18 19.35 -6.98
N ILE A 16 -3.05 18.09 -6.60
CA ILE A 16 -1.87 17.54 -5.96
C ILE A 16 -1.24 16.45 -6.84
N SER A 17 0.08 16.34 -6.74
CA SER A 17 0.84 15.23 -7.30
C SER A 17 1.75 14.66 -6.23
N PHE A 18 1.81 13.34 -6.11
CA PHE A 18 2.67 12.67 -5.15
C PHE A 18 3.34 11.44 -5.74
N LEU A 19 4.51 11.10 -5.19
CA LEU A 19 5.22 9.89 -5.56
C LEU A 19 4.51 8.68 -4.98
N ARG A 20 4.15 7.70 -5.81
CA ARG A 20 3.46 6.48 -5.38
C ARG A 20 4.31 5.60 -4.47
N TRP A 21 5.62 5.83 -4.43
CA TRP A 21 6.56 5.01 -3.69
C TRP A 21 6.27 5.03 -2.18
N SER A 22 6.34 3.87 -1.54
CA SER A 22 6.04 3.73 -0.11
C SER A 22 4.61 4.15 0.28
N THR A 23 3.71 4.25 -0.69
CA THR A 23 2.28 4.45 -0.47
C THR A 23 1.52 3.16 -0.83
N PRO A 24 0.25 3.01 -0.44
CA PRO A 24 -0.61 1.93 -0.92
C PRO A 24 -0.70 1.81 -2.46
N PHE A 25 -0.39 2.87 -3.19
CA PHE A 25 -0.45 2.91 -4.66
C PHE A 25 0.84 2.39 -5.32
N ASP A 26 1.83 2.06 -4.51
CA ASP A 26 3.05 1.38 -4.92
C ASP A 26 2.73 -0.06 -5.34
N PRO A 27 3.10 -0.50 -6.56
CA PRO A 27 2.92 -1.90 -6.97
C PRO A 27 3.61 -2.89 -6.02
N ARG A 28 4.59 -2.44 -5.23
CA ARG A 28 5.32 -3.23 -4.24
C ARG A 28 4.92 -2.93 -2.79
N ALA A 29 3.80 -2.25 -2.55
CA ALA A 29 3.33 -1.85 -1.22
C ALA A 29 3.21 -3.02 -0.23
N VAL A 30 2.64 -4.15 -0.69
CA VAL A 30 2.44 -5.34 0.13
C VAL A 30 3.77 -5.91 0.63
N PRO A 31 4.76 -6.23 -0.22
CA PRO A 31 6.05 -6.72 0.27
C PRO A 31 6.93 -5.69 0.97
N SER A 32 6.72 -4.39 0.75
CA SER A 32 7.58 -3.33 1.28
C SER A 32 7.29 -2.92 2.72
N GLY A 33 6.24 -3.47 3.36
CA GLY A 33 5.85 -3.09 4.72
C GLY A 33 4.98 -1.83 4.81
N VAL A 34 4.34 -1.41 3.70
CA VAL A 34 3.32 -0.34 3.74
C VAL A 34 2.07 -0.79 4.49
N PHE A 35 1.81 -2.10 4.51
CA PHE A 35 0.75 -2.73 5.29
C PHE A 35 1.36 -3.56 6.40
N GLU A 36 0.83 -3.41 7.60
CA GLU A 36 1.11 -4.30 8.71
C GLU A 36 0.04 -5.38 8.78
N PHE A 37 0.47 -6.63 8.94
CA PHE A 37 -0.42 -7.77 9.08
C PHE A 37 -0.32 -8.29 10.49
N LYS A 38 -1.45 -8.38 11.18
CA LYS A 38 -1.54 -8.89 12.54
C LYS A 38 -2.35 -10.17 12.55
N SER A 39 -1.84 -11.21 13.21
CA SER A 39 -2.61 -12.42 13.48
C SER A 39 -3.79 -12.07 14.38
N THR A 40 -5.00 -12.44 13.96
CA THR A 40 -6.21 -12.28 14.78
C THR A 40 -6.23 -13.25 15.97
N ALA A 41 -5.53 -14.38 15.85
CA ALA A 41 -5.46 -15.41 16.89
C ALA A 41 -4.46 -15.06 18.02
N THR A 42 -3.26 -14.60 17.66
CA THR A 42 -2.17 -14.34 18.63
C THR A 42 -1.97 -12.85 18.90
N GLY A 43 -2.49 -11.98 18.03
CA GLY A 43 -2.19 -10.55 18.07
C GLY A 43 -0.75 -10.22 17.65
N GLU A 44 0.03 -11.18 17.17
CA GLU A 44 1.41 -10.95 16.75
C GLU A 44 1.46 -10.42 15.32
N LEU A 45 2.46 -9.59 15.02
CA LEU A 45 2.72 -9.15 13.66
C LEU A 45 3.26 -10.33 12.84
N ALA A 46 2.73 -10.49 11.62
CA ALA A 46 3.26 -11.48 10.69
C ALA A 46 4.73 -11.12 10.38
N PRO A 47 5.67 -12.06 10.51
CA PRO A 47 7.11 -11.79 10.39
C PRO A 47 7.58 -11.51 8.96
N CYS A 48 6.65 -11.45 8.02
CA CYS A 48 6.88 -11.28 6.60
C CYS A 48 6.35 -9.90 6.18
N LEU A 49 7.09 -9.26 5.26
CA LEU A 49 6.78 -7.97 4.64
C LEU A 49 7.46 -6.76 5.34
N ASN A 50 8.75 -6.59 5.06
CA ASN A 50 9.54 -5.38 5.31
C ASN A 50 10.69 -5.31 4.29
N LEU A 51 10.39 -5.64 3.03
CA LEU A 51 11.40 -5.67 1.98
C LEU A 51 11.93 -4.24 1.76
N LYS A 52 13.22 -4.05 2.06
CA LYS A 52 13.90 -2.80 1.74
C LYS A 52 14.14 -2.73 0.23
N LEU A 53 13.40 -1.86 -0.44
CA LEU A 53 13.49 -1.65 -1.88
C LEU A 53 14.38 -0.46 -2.20
N ASN A 54 15.54 -0.72 -2.77
CA ASN A 54 16.33 0.31 -3.43
C ASN A 54 15.76 0.54 -4.84
N ARG A 55 15.43 1.78 -5.17
CA ARG A 55 14.90 2.16 -6.48
C ARG A 55 15.95 2.95 -7.23
N LYS A 56 16.12 2.66 -8.52
CA LYS A 56 17.01 3.43 -9.39
C LYS A 56 16.40 4.83 -9.53
N MET A 57 17.17 5.86 -9.23
CA MET A 57 16.75 7.23 -9.49
C MET A 57 16.67 7.46 -11.01
N PRO A 58 15.66 8.19 -11.50
CA PRO A 58 15.57 8.55 -12.91
C PRO A 58 16.77 9.39 -13.31
N GLU A 59 17.32 9.13 -14.51
CA GLU A 59 18.53 9.80 -15.01
C GLU A 59 18.32 11.30 -15.25
N SER A 60 17.07 11.71 -15.53
CA SER A 60 16.67 13.11 -15.65
C SER A 60 16.60 13.86 -14.31
N GLY A 61 16.63 13.15 -13.19
CA GLY A 61 16.35 13.71 -11.86
C GLY A 61 14.86 14.04 -11.62
N THR A 62 14.00 13.78 -12.59
CA THR A 62 12.54 13.95 -12.50
C THR A 62 11.86 12.58 -12.55
N TYR A 63 10.92 12.35 -11.63
CA TYR A 63 10.08 11.15 -11.66
C TYR A 63 9.10 11.24 -12.83
N ASP A 64 8.86 10.12 -13.51
CA ASP A 64 7.95 10.06 -14.65
C ASP A 64 6.49 9.89 -14.21
N GLY A 65 5.58 9.97 -15.19
CA GLY A 65 4.13 9.84 -14.95
C GLY A 65 3.70 8.45 -14.51
N GLU A 66 4.56 7.43 -14.61
CA GLU A 66 4.26 6.14 -14.01
C GLU A 66 4.47 6.23 -12.50
N ASP A 67 5.54 6.84 -12.00
CA ASP A 67 5.82 6.90 -10.56
C ASP A 67 5.00 7.93 -9.78
N ILE A 68 4.43 8.93 -10.45
CA ILE A 68 3.63 9.99 -9.85
C ILE A 68 2.14 9.70 -10.00
N GLU A 69 1.37 9.85 -8.92
CA GLU A 69 -0.10 9.91 -8.96
C GLU A 69 -0.54 11.37 -8.90
N HIS A 70 -1.54 11.72 -9.71
CA HIS A 70 -2.15 13.04 -9.75
C HIS A 70 -3.60 12.97 -9.27
N ILE A 71 -4.01 13.92 -8.44
CA ILE A 71 -5.40 14.05 -7.98
C ILE A 71 -5.82 15.51 -8.12
N ASP A 72 -6.90 15.74 -8.87
CA ASP A 72 -7.50 17.07 -9.01
C ASP A 72 -7.95 17.65 -7.65
N ALA A 73 -8.19 18.96 -7.60
CA ALA A 73 -8.74 19.63 -6.42
C ALA A 73 -10.09 19.00 -6.02
N GLY A 74 -10.24 18.64 -4.74
CA GLY A 74 -11.43 17.93 -4.24
C GLY A 74 -11.60 16.50 -4.78
N GLY A 75 -10.66 16.00 -5.59
CA GLY A 75 -10.74 14.73 -6.28
C GLY A 75 -10.46 13.52 -5.38
N GLU A 76 -10.79 12.34 -5.89
CA GLU A 76 -10.49 11.06 -5.24
C GLU A 76 -9.97 10.07 -6.26
N THR A 77 -8.98 9.27 -5.86
CA THR A 77 -8.51 8.11 -6.61
C THR A 77 -8.56 6.88 -5.71
N SER A 78 -8.92 5.72 -6.26
CA SER A 78 -8.96 4.48 -5.50
C SER A 78 -8.39 3.31 -6.29
N LYS A 79 -7.73 2.40 -5.57
CA LYS A 79 -7.13 1.19 -6.13
C LYS A 79 -7.51 -0.03 -5.29
N GLN A 80 -7.72 -1.14 -5.97
CA GLN A 80 -7.88 -2.44 -5.34
C GLN A 80 -6.53 -3.12 -5.25
N ILE A 81 -6.10 -3.42 -4.04
CA ILE A 81 -4.82 -4.06 -3.75
C ILE A 81 -5.11 -5.52 -3.44
N GLU A 82 -4.54 -6.41 -4.26
CA GLU A 82 -4.64 -7.84 -4.05
C GLU A 82 -3.51 -8.31 -3.16
N ILE A 83 -3.87 -8.69 -1.93
CA ILE A 83 -2.95 -9.28 -0.98
C ILE A 83 -3.08 -10.80 -1.13
N LYS A 84 -2.14 -11.36 -1.87
CA LYS A 84 -1.83 -12.78 -1.76
C LYS A 84 -1.18 -12.93 -0.40
N ALA A 85 -1.91 -13.47 0.57
CA ALA A 85 -1.40 -13.72 1.91
C ALA A 85 0.00 -14.32 1.75
N PRO A 86 1.03 -13.75 2.41
CA PRO A 86 2.36 -14.30 2.26
C PRO A 86 2.28 -15.77 2.70
N GLU A 87 2.64 -16.70 1.81
CA GLU A 87 2.90 -18.11 2.17
C GLU A 87 4.10 -18.23 3.13
N VAL A 88 4.60 -17.12 3.67
CA VAL A 88 5.67 -17.04 4.64
C VAL A 88 5.12 -17.44 5.99
N VAL A 89 5.03 -18.76 6.15
CA VAL A 89 5.21 -19.50 7.40
C VAL A 89 4.55 -18.81 8.59
N LEU A 90 3.21 -18.82 8.62
CA LEU A 90 2.53 -19.00 9.90
C LEU A 90 3.10 -20.30 10.46
N SER A 91 3.81 -20.20 11.58
CA SER A 91 4.45 -21.27 12.32
C SER A 91 3.68 -22.59 12.16
N LYS A 92 4.12 -23.44 11.23
CA LYS A 92 3.66 -24.82 11.04
C LYS A 92 2.16 -25.04 11.37
N GLY A 93 1.23 -24.50 10.58
CA GLY A 93 -0.12 -25.08 10.47
C GLY A 93 -1.33 -24.18 10.73
N GLU A 94 -1.18 -22.92 11.08
CA GLU A 94 -2.33 -22.03 11.22
C GLU A 94 -2.65 -21.34 9.89
N LYS A 95 -3.84 -21.58 9.33
CA LYS A 95 -4.42 -20.72 8.30
C LYS A 95 -5.08 -19.56 9.03
N GLY A 96 -4.44 -18.39 9.04
CA GLY A 96 -5.06 -17.18 9.58
C GLY A 96 -6.13 -16.66 8.63
N ASP A 97 -7.35 -16.48 9.14
CA ASP A 97 -8.37 -15.66 8.50
C ASP A 97 -7.97 -14.19 8.69
N PHE A 98 -7.64 -13.52 7.58
CA PHE A 98 -7.30 -12.11 7.56
C PHE A 98 -8.56 -11.31 7.20
N GLU A 99 -9.10 -10.56 8.16
CA GLU A 99 -10.11 -9.55 7.89
C GLU A 99 -9.43 -8.30 7.31
N SER A 100 -9.94 -7.80 6.19
CA SER A 100 -9.51 -6.52 5.62
C SER A 100 -10.64 -5.51 5.71
N GLU A 101 -10.45 -4.48 6.52
CA GLU A 101 -11.29 -3.28 6.49
C GLU A 101 -10.64 -2.25 5.56
N GLY A 102 -11.43 -1.60 4.71
CA GLY A 102 -10.94 -0.62 3.74
C GLY A 102 -10.23 0.55 4.43
N VAL A 103 -9.14 1.05 3.85
CA VAL A 103 -8.39 2.19 4.39
C VAL A 103 -8.63 3.40 3.51
N GLU A 104 -9.24 4.45 4.07
CA GLU A 104 -9.32 5.78 3.47
C GLU A 104 -8.19 6.63 4.04
N VAL A 105 -7.32 7.16 3.17
CA VAL A 105 -6.22 8.02 3.60
C VAL A 105 -6.48 9.43 3.08
N GLU A 106 -6.52 10.39 4.00
CA GLU A 106 -6.77 11.78 3.70
C GLU A 106 -5.46 12.53 3.46
N ILE A 107 -5.40 13.32 2.37
CA ILE A 107 -4.26 14.21 2.09
C ILE A 107 -4.77 15.65 2.17
N ALA A 108 -4.18 16.42 3.09
CA ALA A 108 -4.51 17.82 3.37
C ALA A 108 -3.65 18.80 2.54
#